data_AF-A0A4Q3YN41-F1
#
_entry.id   AF-A0A4Q3YN41-F1
#
_cell.length_a   1.000
_cell.length_b   1.000
_cell.length_c   1.000
_cell.angle_alpha   90.00
_cell.angle_beta   90.00
_cell.angle_gamma   90.00
#
_symmetry.space_group_name_H-M   'P 1'
#
loop_
_entity.id
_entity.type
_entity.pdbx_description
1 polymer ?
#
loop_
_entity_poly.entity_id
_entity_poly.type
_entity_poly.pdbx_seq_one_letter_code
_entity_poly.pdbx_strand_id
1 'polypeptide(L)'
;MKNIFRTIVMLVIAFVLAITLTLVSSYVERVGPDLVSYGNLCGPTGNEKCYKPALKGGFPIPYLHDAPGVSRERQLAFGEDNVRLAALATNIVVYFAISLVAWVAWRRRSAVELEEE
;
A
#
# COMPACT_ATOMS: atom_id res chain seq x y z
N MET A 1 -10.08 -6.44 -34.12
CA MET A 1 -8.84 -6.86 -33.42
C MET A 1 -7.99 -5.70 -32.90
N LYS A 2 -7.65 -4.68 -33.72
CA LYS A 2 -6.81 -3.53 -33.31
C LYS A 2 -7.29 -2.79 -32.04
N ASN A 3 -8.60 -2.59 -31.90
CA ASN A 3 -9.19 -1.92 -30.74
C ASN A 3 -9.13 -2.76 -29.46
N ILE A 4 -9.34 -4.08 -29.57
CA ILE A 4 -9.25 -5.02 -28.44
C ILE A 4 -7.81 -5.08 -27.91
N PHE A 5 -6.83 -5.18 -28.81
CA PHE A 5 -5.41 -5.18 -28.44
C PHE A 5 -5.02 -3.92 -27.66
N ARG A 6 -5.44 -2.73 -28.12
CA ARG A 6 -5.19 -1.47 -27.39
C ARG A 6 -5.81 -1.47 -26.00
N THR A 7 -7.05 -1.97 -25.85
CA THR A 7 -7.70 -2.05 -24.53
C THR A 7 -6.93 -2.98 -23.60
N ILE A 8 -6.52 -4.16 -24.07
CA ILE A 8 -5.75 -5.11 -23.25
C ILE A 8 -4.42 -4.49 -22.80
N VAL A 9 -3.68 -3.85 -23.71
CA VAL A 9 -2.42 -3.19 -23.37
C VAL A 9 -2.63 -2.13 -22.28
N MET A 10 -3.69 -1.33 -22.40
CA MET A 10 -4.02 -0.32 -21.39
C MET A 10 -4.37 -0.93 -20.03
N LEU A 11 -5.12 -2.02 -20.00
CA LEU A 11 -5.45 -2.73 -18.76
C LEU A 11 -4.20 -3.28 -18.09
N VAL A 12 -3.27 -3.85 -18.86
CA VAL A 12 -1.99 -4.35 -18.33
C VAL A 12 -1.16 -3.20 -17.76
N ILE A 13 -1.05 -2.07 -18.46
CA ILE A 13 -0.32 -0.89 -17.98
C ILE A 13 -0.94 -0.37 -16.67
N ALA A 14 -2.27 -0.23 -16.62
CA ALA A 14 -2.96 0.21 -15.42
C ALA A 14 -2.76 -0.75 -14.24
N PHE A 15 -2.72 -2.06 -14.50
CA PHE A 15 -2.49 -3.07 -13.48
C PHE A 15 -1.06 -3.01 -12.94
N VAL A 16 -0.04 -2.92 -13.81
CA VAL A 16 1.37 -2.75 -13.40
C VAL A 16 1.55 -1.46 -12.58
N LEU A 17 0.92 -0.36 -13.02
CA LEU A 17 0.95 0.90 -12.30
C LEU A 17 0.30 0.77 -10.92
N ALA A 18 -0.82 0.08 -10.80
CA ALA A 18 -1.51 -0.14 -9.53
C ALA A 18 -0.67 -0.93 -8.53
N ILE A 19 0.00 -2.00 -8.99
CA ILE A 19 0.92 -2.77 -8.14
C ILE A 19 2.08 -1.88 -7.67
N THR A 20 2.68 -1.13 -8.60
CA THR A 20 3.82 -0.25 -8.30
C THR A 20 3.42 0.82 -7.27
N LEU A 21 2.30 1.50 -7.47
CA LEU A 21 1.77 2.48 -6.53
C LEU A 21 1.46 1.85 -5.17
N THR A 22 0.87 0.66 -5.16
CA THR A 22 0.60 -0.06 -3.92
C THR A 22 1.88 -0.33 -3.17
N LEU A 23 2.90 -0.90 -3.81
CA LEU A 23 4.18 -1.21 -3.17
C LEU A 23 4.90 0.05 -2.67
N VAL A 24 4.95 1.11 -3.48
CA VAL A 24 5.53 2.40 -3.09
C VAL A 24 4.75 3.03 -1.93
N SER A 25 3.46 2.78 -1.79
CA SER A 25 2.67 3.28 -0.66
C SER A 25 3.12 2.72 0.70
N SER A 26 3.94 1.66 0.74
CA SER A 26 4.55 1.17 2.00
C SER A 26 5.37 2.23 2.72
N TYR A 27 5.99 3.17 1.98
CA TYR A 27 6.71 4.31 2.56
C TYR A 27 5.81 5.33 3.26
N VAL A 28 4.48 5.21 3.09
CA VAL A 28 3.52 6.00 3.86
C VAL A 28 3.32 5.32 5.21
N GLU A 29 4.19 5.67 6.13
CA GLU A 29 4.25 5.10 7.47
C GLU A 29 3.31 5.82 8.44
N ARG A 30 2.62 5.05 9.29
CA ARG A 30 1.74 5.55 10.33
C ARG A 30 1.83 4.68 11.57
N VAL A 31 1.79 5.33 12.74
CA VAL A 31 1.69 4.64 14.03
C VAL A 31 0.21 4.49 14.37
N GLY A 32 -0.25 3.25 14.51
CA GLY A 32 -1.65 2.94 14.81
C GLY A 32 -1.92 2.64 16.28
N PRO A 33 -3.19 2.37 16.66
CA PRO A 33 -3.56 1.98 18.01
C PRO A 33 -3.13 0.55 18.38
N ASP A 34 -2.79 -0.29 17.39
CA ASP A 34 -2.33 -1.67 17.61
C ASP A 34 -1.03 -1.63 18.41
N LEU A 35 -1.04 -2.30 19.57
CA LEU A 35 0.13 -2.47 20.41
C LEU A 35 0.79 -3.81 20.11
N VAL A 36 2.11 -3.79 19.95
CA VAL A 36 2.92 -5.00 19.82
C VAL A 36 3.98 -5.03 20.92
N SER A 37 4.37 -6.24 21.33
CA SER A 37 5.35 -6.42 22.41
C SER A 37 6.77 -6.28 21.86
N TYR A 38 7.58 -5.40 22.43
CA TYR A 38 8.98 -5.20 22.06
C TYR A 38 9.93 -5.60 23.19
N GLY A 39 11.07 -6.22 22.87
CA GLY A 39 12.19 -6.40 23.79
C GLY A 39 11.93 -7.26 25.03
N ASN A 40 12.61 -6.91 26.13
CA ASN A 40 12.59 -7.58 27.43
C ASN A 40 11.35 -7.22 28.26
N LEU A 41 11.27 -7.75 29.48
CA LEU A 41 10.18 -7.45 30.41
C LEU A 41 10.29 -6.02 30.97
N CYS A 42 9.15 -5.36 31.10
CA CYS A 42 8.91 -4.05 31.67
C CYS A 42 8.24 -4.16 33.06
N GLY A 43 8.00 -2.99 33.65
CA GLY A 43 7.28 -2.85 34.91
C GLY A 43 8.21 -2.86 36.12
N PRO A 44 7.73 -2.42 37.30
CA PRO A 44 8.55 -2.28 38.51
C PRO A 44 9.11 -3.60 39.03
N THR A 45 8.49 -4.72 38.67
CA THR A 45 8.94 -6.08 39.02
C THR A 45 9.66 -6.80 37.88
N GLY A 46 9.75 -6.18 36.68
CA GLY A 46 10.40 -6.76 35.51
C GLY A 46 9.73 -8.02 34.97
N ASN A 47 8.40 -8.15 35.13
CA ASN A 47 7.63 -9.35 34.75
C ASN A 47 6.57 -9.08 33.67
N GLU A 48 6.43 -7.85 33.20
CA GLU A 48 5.38 -7.46 32.25
C GLU A 48 5.94 -7.36 30.83
N LYS A 49 5.14 -7.58 29.78
CA LYS A 49 5.62 -7.33 28.41
C LYS A 49 5.64 -5.84 28.13
N CYS A 50 6.73 -5.33 27.56
CA CYS A 50 6.76 -3.95 27.09
C CYS A 50 5.92 -3.83 25.81
N TYR A 51 4.84 -3.07 25.84
CA TYR A 51 4.03 -2.78 24.65
C TYR A 51 4.37 -1.41 24.09
N LYS A 52 4.53 -1.32 22.77
CA LYS A 52 4.58 -0.04 22.06
C LYS A 52 3.64 -0.08 20.85
N PRO A 53 3.16 1.08 20.38
CA PRO A 53 2.41 1.17 19.13
C PRO A 53 3.21 0.60 17.95
N ALA A 54 2.57 -0.24 17.13
CA ALA A 54 3.17 -0.82 15.95
C ALA A 54 3.28 0.20 14.81
N LEU A 55 4.43 0.20 14.12
CA LEU A 55 4.59 0.92 12.86
C LEU A 55 3.85 0.16 11.75
N LYS A 56 3.09 0.89 10.94
CA LYS A 56 2.34 0.33 9.82
C LYS A 56 2.66 1.11 8.54
N GLY A 57 2.76 0.40 7.43
CA GLY A 57 2.98 0.97 6.10
C GLY A 57 1.87 0.59 5.13
N GLY A 58 1.64 1.48 4.17
CA GLY A 58 0.66 1.30 3.11
C GLY A 58 -0.44 2.36 3.12
N PHE A 59 -0.96 2.65 1.93
CA PHE A 59 -2.09 3.54 1.73
C PHE A 59 -3.00 3.02 0.61
N PRO A 60 -4.33 3.20 0.67
CA PRO A 60 -5.11 3.82 1.76
C PRO A 60 -5.22 2.95 3.01
N ILE A 61 -5.15 1.63 2.87
CA ILE A 61 -5.25 0.71 4.00
C ILE A 61 -3.84 0.19 4.32
N PRO A 62 -3.39 0.24 5.59
CA PRO A 62 -2.10 -0.33 5.95
C PRO A 62 -2.10 -1.84 5.72
N TYR A 63 -1.08 -2.35 5.04
CA TYR A 63 -0.94 -3.77 4.72
C TYR A 63 0.40 -4.35 5.17
N LEU A 64 1.36 -3.52 5.57
CA LEU A 64 2.64 -3.94 6.12
C LEU A 64 2.70 -3.52 7.59
N HIS A 65 2.97 -4.46 8.49
CA HIS A 65 2.95 -4.23 9.93
C HIS A 65 4.24 -4.74 10.55
N ASP A 66 4.90 -3.86 11.32
CA ASP A 66 6.10 -4.17 12.08
C ASP A 66 5.87 -5.40 12.97
N ALA A 67 6.74 -6.39 12.87
CA ALA A 67 6.65 -7.62 13.65
C ALA A 67 7.35 -7.48 15.03
N PRO A 68 6.75 -7.96 16.12
CA PRO A 68 7.39 -7.91 17.43
C PRO A 68 8.66 -8.79 17.45
N GLY A 69 9.76 -8.25 17.96
CA GLY A 69 11.02 -8.99 18.15
C GLY A 69 11.94 -9.06 16.93
N VAL A 70 11.71 -8.24 15.90
CA VAL A 70 12.63 -8.09 14.77
C VAL A 70 13.85 -7.23 15.12
N SER A 71 14.96 -7.46 14.41
CA SER A 71 16.27 -6.86 14.68
C SER A 71 16.30 -5.33 14.57
N ARG A 72 15.29 -4.70 13.95
CA ARG A 72 15.18 -3.26 13.77
C ARG A 72 13.78 -2.76 14.10
N GLU A 73 13.58 -2.29 15.33
CA GLU A 73 12.31 -1.67 15.74
C GLU A 73 12.00 -0.45 14.85
N ARG A 74 10.73 -0.29 14.45
CA ARG A 74 10.24 0.88 13.68
C ARG A 74 10.88 1.03 12.30
N GLN A 75 11.27 -0.05 11.66
CA GLN A 75 11.63 -0.04 10.25
C GLN A 75 10.82 -1.09 9.53
N LEU A 76 10.14 -0.70 8.46
CA LEU A 76 9.37 -1.66 7.68
C LEU A 76 10.27 -2.39 6.69
N ALA A 77 10.29 -3.72 6.75
CA ALA A 77 11.05 -4.59 5.87
C ALA A 77 10.16 -5.70 5.31
N PHE A 78 10.03 -5.75 3.99
CA PHE A 78 9.36 -6.85 3.30
C PHE A 78 10.10 -8.17 3.58
N GLY A 79 9.40 -9.14 4.18
CA GLY A 79 9.94 -10.47 4.51
C GLY A 79 10.21 -10.69 6.00
N GLU A 80 10.48 -9.64 6.77
CA GLU A 80 10.55 -9.70 8.24
C GLU A 80 9.19 -9.34 8.85
N ASP A 81 8.48 -8.41 8.22
CA ASP A 81 7.20 -7.89 8.71
C ASP A 81 5.96 -8.65 8.25
N ASN A 82 4.89 -8.45 9.00
CA ASN A 82 3.61 -9.08 8.74
C ASN A 82 2.88 -8.39 7.58
N VAL A 83 2.75 -9.10 6.47
CA VAL A 83 1.96 -8.65 5.31
C VAL A 83 0.52 -9.12 5.43
N ARG A 84 -0.43 -8.17 5.47
CA ARG A 84 -1.87 -8.44 5.40
C ARG A 84 -2.30 -8.51 3.94
N LEU A 85 -2.33 -9.72 3.39
CA LEU A 85 -2.66 -9.98 1.98
C LEU A 85 -4.01 -9.38 1.53
N ALA A 86 -5.03 -9.42 2.39
CA ALA A 86 -6.33 -8.83 2.08
C ALA A 86 -6.28 -7.31 1.93
N ALA A 87 -5.50 -6.62 2.79
CA ALA A 87 -5.32 -5.17 2.71
C ALA A 87 -4.47 -4.80 1.48
N LEU A 88 -3.43 -5.57 1.18
CA LEU A 88 -2.62 -5.41 -0.03
C LEU A 88 -3.48 -5.53 -1.29
N ALA A 89 -4.29 -6.59 -1.40
CA ALA A 89 -5.18 -6.81 -2.54
C ALA A 89 -6.19 -5.67 -2.69
N THR A 90 -6.76 -5.19 -1.57
CA THR A 90 -7.69 -4.06 -1.59
C THR A 90 -7.02 -2.79 -2.13
N ASN A 91 -5.80 -2.48 -1.71
CA ASN A 91 -5.08 -1.31 -2.22
C ASN A 91 -4.77 -1.44 -3.72
N ILE A 92 -4.39 -2.63 -4.21
CA ILE A 92 -4.18 -2.87 -5.65
C ILE A 92 -5.47 -2.56 -6.42
N VAL A 93 -6.63 -3.04 -5.95
CA VAL A 93 -7.92 -2.78 -6.59
C VAL A 93 -8.24 -1.28 -6.59
N VAL A 94 -8.00 -0.58 -5.48
CA VAL A 94 -8.24 0.87 -5.38
C VAL A 94 -7.35 1.64 -6.36
N TYR A 95 -6.04 1.39 -6.37
CA TYR A 95 -5.12 2.07 -7.29
C TYR A 95 -5.38 1.71 -8.75
N PHE A 96 -5.84 0.50 -9.04
CA PHE A 96 -6.25 0.11 -10.38
C PHE A 96 -7.46 0.91 -10.84
N ALA A 97 -8.49 1.02 -10.00
CA ALA A 97 -9.68 1.83 -10.29
C ALA A 97 -9.31 3.31 -10.49
N ILE A 98 -8.46 3.88 -9.63
CA ILE A 98 -7.96 5.26 -9.78
C ILE A 98 -7.22 5.44 -11.10
N SER A 99 -6.34 4.50 -11.47
CA SER A 99 -5.58 4.55 -12.72
C SER A 99 -6.47 4.53 -13.94
N LEU A 100 -7.53 3.70 -13.93
CA LEU A 100 -8.52 3.65 -15.01
C LEU A 100 -9.33 4.95 -15.11
N VAL A 101 -9.79 5.49 -13.98
CA VAL A 101 -10.54 6.75 -13.94
C VAL A 101 -9.68 7.90 -14.46
N ALA A 102 -8.44 8.00 -14.00
CA ALA A 102 -7.49 9.03 -14.45
C ALA A 102 -7.25 8.94 -15.97
N TRP A 103 -7.11 7.73 -16.50
CA TRP A 103 -6.94 7.54 -17.94
C TRP A 103 -8.18 7.92 -18.75
N VAL A 104 -9.39 7.55 -18.30
CA VAL A 104 -10.64 7.95 -18.96
C VAL A 104 -10.81 9.46 -18.93
N ALA A 105 -10.55 10.09 -17.78
CA ALA A 105 -10.61 11.54 -17.63
C ALA A 105 -9.62 12.25 -18.57
N TRP A 106 -8.39 11.76 -18.64
CA TRP A 106 -7.36 12.28 -19.56
C TRP A 106 -7.82 12.22 -21.01
N ARG A 107 -8.33 11.07 -21.46
CA ARG A 107 -8.82 10.90 -22.83
C ARG A 107 -9.97 11.82 -23.20
N ARG A 108 -10.91 12.05 -22.27
CA ARG A 108 -12.02 12.98 -22.50
C ARG A 108 -11.52 14.39 -22.68
N ARG A 109 -10.52 14.82 -21.89
CA ARG A 109 -9.95 16.17 -21.98
C ARG A 109 -9.25 16.41 -23.32
N SER A 110 -8.41 15.47 -23.76
CA SER A 110 -7.72 15.59 -25.04
C SER A 110 -8.66 15.54 -26.25
N ALA A 111 -9.86 14.96 -26.11
CA ALA A 111 -10.86 15.00 -27.18
C ALA A 111 -11.54 16.38 -27.28
N VAL A 112 -11.79 17.03 -26.13
CA VAL A 112 -12.36 18.38 -26.08
C VAL A 112 -11.38 19.42 -26.62
N GLU A 113 -10.09 19.34 -26.27
CA GLU A 113 -9.06 20.27 -26.76
C GLU A 113 -8.89 20.22 -28.30
N LEU A 114 -9.14 19.07 -28.93
CA LEU A 114 -9.07 18.92 -30.40
C LEU A 114 -10.32 19.41 -31.14
N GLU A 115 -11.43 19.64 -30.45
CA GLU A 115 -12.64 20.24 -31.04
C GLU A 115 -12.62 21.77 -30.97
N GLU A 116 -11.73 22.36 -30.15
CA GLU A 116 -11.56 23.81 -30.01
C GLU A 116 -10.51 24.41 -30.96
N GLU A 117 -9.68 23.59 -31.62
CA GLU A 117 -8.73 24.00 -32.68
C GLU A 117 -9.33 23.87 -34.10
#